data_AF-A0A455UBQ9-F1
#
_entry.id   AF-A0A455UBQ9-F1
#
_cell.length_a   1.000
_cell.length_b   1.000
_cell.length_c   1.000
_cell.angle_alpha   90.00
_cell.angle_beta   90.00
_cell.angle_gamma   90.00
#
_symmetry.space_group_name_H-M   'P 1'
#
loop_
_entity.id
_entity.type
_entity.pdbx_description
1 polymer ?
#
loop_
_entity_poly.entity_id
_entity_poly.type
_entity_poly.pdbx_seq_one_letter_code
_entity_poly.pdbx_strand_id
1 'polypeptide(L)'
;MSWLKNWTWPTRLRDKGIIGMNRRNIRYIGRYNKRRLYPLVDDKLKTKLLAQQYGITSPELIGTVTTQFGVKHIGAMLTGHAGFVIKPAKGSGGKGILVIEKVEDNAFIKPSGAKLTLPDIERHVSNILSGLYSLGGSPDVAVIETLINFDESLMDYTYEGVPDIRVIVFKGYPVMAMMRLSTAASDGKANLHQGAVGGLKHCDRCCAARRSV
;
A
#
# COMPACT_ATOMS: atom_id res chain seq x y z
N MET A 1 -23.13 24.34 -28.32
CA MET A 1 -22.06 24.96 -27.51
C MET A 1 -22.17 24.54 -26.03
N SER A 2 -21.76 23.32 -25.67
CA SER A 2 -21.88 22.83 -24.28
C SER A 2 -20.65 22.01 -23.83
N TRP A 3 -19.46 22.35 -24.32
CA TRP A 3 -18.22 21.65 -23.93
C TRP A 3 -17.53 22.27 -22.70
N LEU A 4 -17.84 23.52 -22.38
CA LEU A 4 -17.24 24.28 -21.28
C LEU A 4 -17.97 24.15 -19.93
N LYS A 5 -19.16 23.53 -19.88
CA LYS A 5 -19.94 23.38 -18.62
C LYS A 5 -19.22 22.54 -17.55
N ASN A 6 -18.33 21.65 -17.96
CA ASN A 6 -17.60 20.74 -17.07
C ASN A 6 -16.20 21.27 -16.68
N TRP A 7 -15.85 22.48 -17.09
CA TRP A 7 -14.53 23.06 -16.85
C TRP A 7 -14.61 24.19 -15.82
N THR A 8 -13.65 24.22 -14.90
CA THR A 8 -13.54 25.25 -13.86
C THR A 8 -12.21 25.97 -13.95
N TRP A 9 -12.21 27.26 -13.65
CA TRP A 9 -11.00 28.08 -13.66
C TRP A 9 -10.11 27.76 -12.45
N PRO A 10 -8.77 27.67 -12.61
CA PRO A 10 -7.86 27.41 -11.49
C PRO A 10 -7.95 28.42 -10.34
N THR A 11 -8.39 29.65 -10.62
CA THR A 11 -8.66 30.69 -9.62
C THR A 11 -9.85 30.31 -8.74
N ARG A 12 -10.98 29.89 -9.31
CA ARG A 12 -12.15 29.42 -8.55
C ARG A 12 -11.83 28.24 -7.63
N LEU A 13 -10.95 27.32 -8.06
CA LEU A 13 -10.47 26.24 -7.20
C LEU A 13 -9.64 26.77 -6.02
N ARG A 14 -8.78 27.74 -6.29
CA ARG A 14 -7.94 28.38 -5.26
C ARG A 14 -8.75 29.16 -4.25
N ASP A 15 -9.78 29.89 -4.68
CA ASP A 15 -10.65 30.68 -3.79
C ASP A 15 -11.45 29.76 -2.85
N LYS A 16 -11.75 28.54 -3.31
CA LYS A 16 -12.32 27.47 -2.48
C LYS A 16 -11.28 26.74 -1.61
N GLY A 17 -10.05 27.20 -1.57
CA GLY A 17 -8.97 26.60 -0.78
C GLY A 17 -8.44 25.26 -1.31
N ILE A 18 -8.81 24.86 -2.54
CA ILE A 18 -8.39 23.58 -3.12
C ILE A 18 -6.91 23.66 -3.52
N ILE A 19 -6.12 22.71 -3.00
CA ILE A 19 -4.68 22.65 -3.24
C ILE A 19 -4.38 21.63 -4.34
N GLY A 20 -3.84 22.10 -5.46
CA GLY A 20 -3.32 21.23 -6.52
C GLY A 20 -2.04 20.49 -6.13
N MET A 21 -1.74 19.42 -6.86
CA MET A 21 -0.61 18.51 -6.56
C MET A 21 0.75 19.23 -6.46
N ASN A 22 1.04 20.17 -7.38
CA ASN A 22 2.28 20.93 -7.38
C ASN A 22 2.44 21.78 -6.11
N ARG A 23 1.38 22.49 -5.71
CA ARG A 23 1.40 23.32 -4.50
C ARG A 23 1.55 22.45 -3.24
N ARG A 24 0.86 21.30 -3.18
CA ARG A 24 1.04 20.32 -2.10
C ARG A 24 2.48 19.84 -2.01
N ASN A 25 3.05 19.38 -3.14
CA ASN A 25 4.38 18.80 -3.18
C ASN A 25 5.47 19.83 -2.82
N ILE A 26 5.37 21.07 -3.31
CA ILE A 26 6.37 22.11 -3.06
C ILE A 26 6.20 22.74 -1.67
N ARG A 27 5.00 23.21 -1.33
CA ARG A 27 4.78 24.02 -0.12
C ARG A 27 4.59 23.21 1.16
N TYR A 28 4.18 21.95 1.06
CA TYR A 28 3.97 21.09 2.22
C TYR A 28 5.00 19.97 2.27
N ILE A 29 5.02 19.09 1.27
CA ILE A 29 5.88 17.90 1.31
C ILE A 29 7.36 18.31 1.32
N GLY A 30 7.82 19.03 0.30
CA GLY A 30 9.23 19.43 0.16
C GLY A 30 9.68 20.46 1.20
N ARG A 31 8.80 21.34 1.66
CA ARG A 31 9.13 22.36 2.67
C ARG A 31 9.31 21.76 4.07
N TYR A 32 8.47 20.81 4.47
CA TYR A 32 8.44 20.31 5.85
C TYR A 32 9.08 18.93 6.03
N ASN A 33 9.36 18.19 4.96
CA ASN A 33 10.07 16.91 5.04
C ASN A 33 11.50 17.06 4.55
N LYS A 34 12.48 16.81 5.43
CA LYS A 34 13.91 16.87 5.08
C LYS A 34 14.22 15.80 4.03
N ARG A 35 14.75 16.20 2.87
CA ARG A 35 15.06 15.28 1.75
C ARG A 35 15.95 14.11 2.13
N ARG A 36 16.89 14.31 3.07
CA ARG A 36 17.76 13.25 3.60
C ARG A 36 17.00 12.07 4.23
N LEU A 37 15.74 12.27 4.62
CA LEU A 37 14.90 11.24 5.25
C LEU A 37 14.02 10.49 4.23
N TYR A 38 13.95 10.94 2.97
CA TYR A 38 13.12 10.29 1.94
C TYR A 38 13.53 8.82 1.71
N PRO A 39 14.83 8.45 1.72
CA PRO A 39 15.23 7.06 1.58
C PRO A 39 14.71 6.13 2.68
N LEU A 40 14.25 6.66 3.83
CA LEU A 40 13.65 5.85 4.90
C LEU A 40 12.21 5.43 4.57
N VAL A 41 11.49 6.24 3.79
CA VAL A 41 10.07 6.04 3.43
C VAL A 41 9.87 5.52 2.01
N ASP A 42 10.84 5.74 1.12
CA ASP A 42 10.83 5.21 -0.26
C ASP A 42 11.16 3.71 -0.29
N ASP A 43 11.73 3.17 0.80
CA ASP A 43 12.08 1.77 0.97
C ASP A 43 11.21 1.17 2.07
N LYS A 44 10.29 0.28 1.68
CA LYS A 44 9.34 -0.36 2.60
C LYS A 44 10.03 -1.18 3.69
N LEU A 45 11.18 -1.80 3.39
CA LEU A 45 11.92 -2.57 4.39
C LEU A 45 12.49 -1.63 5.46
N LYS A 46 13.09 -0.50 5.07
CA LYS A 46 13.58 0.49 6.04
C LYS A 46 12.45 1.08 6.88
N THR A 47 11.33 1.42 6.25
CA THR A 47 10.12 1.89 6.96
C THR A 47 9.65 0.85 7.97
N LYS A 48 9.66 -0.43 7.60
CA LYS A 48 9.23 -1.53 8.44
C LYS A 48 10.09 -1.69 9.69
N LEU A 49 11.41 -1.72 9.51
CA LEU A 49 12.36 -1.86 10.61
C LEU A 49 12.25 -0.67 11.57
N LEU A 50 12.06 0.55 11.05
CA LEU A 50 11.78 1.72 11.88
C LEU A 50 10.45 1.59 12.63
N ALA A 51 9.39 1.16 11.97
CA ALA A 51 8.09 0.95 12.60
C ALA A 51 8.18 -0.04 13.77
N GLN A 52 8.88 -1.17 13.57
CA GLN A 52 9.13 -2.15 14.63
C GLN A 52 9.97 -1.57 15.77
N GLN A 53 11.05 -0.85 15.45
CA GLN A 53 11.91 -0.19 16.45
C GLN A 53 11.13 0.76 17.36
N TYR A 54 10.13 1.46 16.82
CA TYR A 54 9.29 2.41 17.56
C TYR A 54 7.97 1.80 18.05
N GLY A 55 7.78 0.48 17.98
CA GLY A 55 6.59 -0.20 18.50
C GLY A 55 5.30 0.09 17.72
N ILE A 56 5.39 0.45 16.45
CA ILE A 56 4.24 0.66 15.57
C ILE A 56 3.74 -0.71 15.08
N THR A 57 2.49 -1.03 15.39
CA THR A 57 1.83 -2.25 14.93
C THR A 57 1.86 -2.33 13.41
N SER A 58 2.44 -3.41 12.89
CA SER A 58 2.48 -3.69 11.45
C SER A 58 2.59 -5.21 11.24
N PRO A 59 2.32 -5.73 10.02
CA PRO A 59 2.41 -7.16 9.74
C PRO A 59 3.74 -7.78 10.18
N GLU A 60 3.77 -9.05 10.55
CA GLU A 60 5.05 -9.65 10.91
C GLU A 60 5.92 -9.83 9.65
N LEU A 61 7.22 -9.53 9.78
CA LEU A 61 8.19 -9.76 8.73
C LEU A 61 8.63 -11.22 8.81
N ILE A 62 8.23 -12.04 7.84
CA ILE A 62 8.65 -13.44 7.74
C ILE A 62 10.11 -13.50 7.30
N GLY A 63 10.49 -12.67 6.34
CA GLY A 63 11.87 -12.58 5.89
C GLY A 63 12.07 -11.68 4.68
N THR A 64 13.32 -11.63 4.22
CA THR A 64 13.72 -10.85 3.06
C THR A 64 14.67 -11.65 2.18
N VAL A 65 14.54 -11.50 0.86
CA VAL A 65 15.48 -12.04 -0.11
C VAL A 65 16.16 -10.87 -0.82
N THR A 66 17.48 -10.82 -0.74
CA THR A 66 18.31 -9.73 -1.28
C THR A 66 19.21 -10.17 -2.44
N THR A 67 19.36 -11.48 -2.65
CA THR A 67 20.27 -12.03 -3.67
C THR A 67 19.60 -13.16 -4.45
N GLN A 68 20.05 -13.36 -5.69
CA GLN A 68 19.57 -14.45 -6.56
C GLN A 68 19.86 -15.83 -5.96
N PHE A 69 20.97 -15.97 -5.21
CA PHE A 69 21.27 -17.20 -4.47
C PHE A 69 20.23 -17.47 -3.38
N GLY A 70 19.81 -16.41 -2.66
CA GLY A 70 18.79 -16.50 -1.61
C GLY A 70 17.42 -16.98 -2.09
N VAL A 71 17.12 -16.85 -3.39
CA VAL A 71 15.87 -17.35 -3.98
C VAL A 71 15.69 -18.85 -3.75
N LYS A 72 16.76 -19.64 -3.83
CA LYS A 72 16.73 -21.09 -3.62
C LYS A 72 16.33 -21.50 -2.20
N HIS A 73 16.43 -20.59 -1.25
CA HIS A 73 16.09 -20.84 0.16
C HIS A 73 14.69 -20.35 0.51
N ILE A 74 13.94 -19.78 -0.44
CA ILE A 74 12.63 -19.21 -0.15
C ILE A 74 11.62 -20.29 0.27
N GLY A 75 11.68 -21.51 -0.30
CA GLY A 75 10.78 -22.59 0.09
C GLY A 75 10.86 -22.90 1.60
N ALA A 76 12.07 -22.96 2.15
CA ALA A 76 12.28 -23.15 3.59
C ALA A 76 11.74 -21.97 4.41
N MET A 77 11.92 -20.75 3.93
CA MET A 77 11.39 -19.53 4.59
C MET A 77 9.86 -19.47 4.60
N LEU A 78 9.19 -20.05 3.60
CA LEU A 78 7.73 -20.05 3.50
C LEU A 78 7.08 -21.23 4.22
N THR A 79 7.86 -22.22 4.64
CA THR A 79 7.36 -23.43 5.30
C THR A 79 6.73 -23.08 6.65
N GLY A 80 5.54 -23.61 6.92
CA GLY A 80 4.80 -23.37 8.17
C GLY A 80 3.91 -22.13 8.18
N HIS A 81 3.97 -21.29 7.13
CA HIS A 81 3.07 -20.14 6.99
C HIS A 81 1.83 -20.52 6.15
N ALA A 82 0.64 -20.30 6.71
CA ALA A 82 -0.63 -20.58 6.01
C ALA A 82 -0.91 -19.63 4.84
N GLY A 83 -0.35 -18.40 4.88
CA GLY A 83 -0.50 -17.38 3.84
C GLY A 83 0.47 -16.22 4.08
N PHE A 84 0.83 -15.49 3.02
CA PHE A 84 1.83 -14.43 3.07
C PHE A 84 1.74 -13.47 1.87
N VAL A 85 2.40 -12.33 1.96
CA VAL A 85 2.57 -11.38 0.85
C VAL A 85 4.06 -11.25 0.52
N ILE A 86 4.40 -11.35 -0.77
CA ILE A 86 5.73 -11.01 -1.30
C ILE A 86 5.62 -9.69 -2.06
N LYS A 87 6.47 -8.72 -1.73
CA LYS A 87 6.47 -7.41 -2.39
C LYS A 87 7.87 -6.81 -2.56
N PRO A 88 8.09 -6.00 -3.60
CA PRO A 88 9.30 -5.20 -3.76
C PRO A 88 9.42 -4.09 -2.70
N ALA A 89 10.61 -3.92 -2.11
CA ALA A 89 10.87 -2.88 -1.12
C ALA A 89 10.68 -1.47 -1.73
N LYS A 90 11.13 -1.24 -2.97
CA LYS A 90 11.04 0.05 -3.69
C LYS A 90 10.02 0.04 -4.83
N GLY A 91 9.16 -0.98 -4.90
CA GLY A 91 8.17 -1.08 -5.97
C GLY A 91 7.17 0.07 -5.99
N SER A 92 6.69 0.38 -7.19
CA SER A 92 5.82 1.54 -7.46
C SER A 92 4.45 1.13 -8.04
N GLY A 93 3.44 1.97 -7.78
CA GLY A 93 2.11 1.80 -8.38
C GLY A 93 1.40 0.50 -8.01
N GLY A 94 1.80 -0.19 -6.94
CA GLY A 94 1.22 -1.47 -6.53
C GLY A 94 1.65 -2.66 -7.38
N LYS A 95 2.66 -2.51 -8.26
CA LYS A 95 3.20 -3.60 -9.08
C LYS A 95 4.12 -4.51 -8.26
N GLY A 96 4.20 -5.79 -8.64
CA GLY A 96 5.08 -6.78 -8.02
C GLY A 96 4.61 -7.32 -6.68
N ILE A 97 3.41 -6.94 -6.23
CA ILE A 97 2.79 -7.51 -5.02
C ILE A 97 2.17 -8.85 -5.39
N LEU A 98 2.61 -9.92 -4.73
CA LEU A 98 2.05 -11.26 -4.82
C LEU A 98 1.45 -11.62 -3.46
N VAL A 99 0.15 -11.87 -3.45
CA VAL A 99 -0.60 -12.29 -2.27
C VAL A 99 -0.90 -13.77 -2.39
N ILE A 100 -0.47 -14.54 -1.40
CA ILE A 100 -0.81 -15.96 -1.23
C ILE A 100 -1.74 -16.05 -0.04
N GLU A 101 -3.00 -16.40 -0.30
CA GLU A 101 -4.04 -16.53 0.72
C GLU A 101 -3.89 -17.84 1.50
N LYS A 102 -3.58 -18.93 0.79
CA LYS A 102 -3.52 -20.28 1.35
C LYS A 102 -2.36 -21.08 0.76
N VAL A 103 -1.78 -21.96 1.55
CA VAL A 103 -0.83 -22.99 1.11
C VAL A 103 -1.44 -24.37 1.37
N GLU A 104 -1.62 -25.17 0.32
CA GLU A 104 -2.18 -26.54 0.38
C GLU A 104 -1.38 -27.46 -0.54
N ASP A 105 -1.01 -28.65 -0.06
CA ASP A 105 -0.38 -29.71 -0.89
C ASP A 105 0.77 -29.21 -1.79
N ASN A 106 1.67 -28.38 -1.24
CA ASN A 106 2.78 -27.70 -1.95
C ASN A 106 2.35 -26.73 -3.07
N ALA A 107 1.09 -26.33 -3.12
CA ALA A 107 0.58 -25.28 -3.98
C ALA A 107 0.32 -23.99 -3.18
N PHE A 108 0.68 -22.85 -3.79
CA PHE A 108 0.42 -21.52 -3.26
C PHE A 108 -0.81 -20.93 -3.95
N ILE A 109 -1.88 -20.71 -3.20
CA ILE A 109 -3.17 -20.29 -3.71
C ILE A 109 -3.32 -18.78 -3.54
N LYS A 110 -3.56 -18.08 -4.65
CA LYS A 110 -3.90 -16.65 -4.64
C LYS A 110 -5.36 -16.43 -4.22
N PRO A 111 -5.74 -15.24 -3.75
CA PRO A 111 -7.14 -14.87 -3.50
C PRO A 111 -8.08 -15.08 -4.70
N SER A 112 -7.54 -15.07 -5.92
CA SER A 112 -8.30 -15.35 -7.15
C SER A 112 -8.55 -16.86 -7.39
N GLY A 113 -8.15 -17.74 -6.47
CA GLY A 113 -8.17 -19.20 -6.63
C GLY A 113 -7.06 -19.77 -7.52
N ALA A 114 -6.22 -18.93 -8.13
CA ALA A 114 -5.13 -19.39 -8.98
C ALA A 114 -4.04 -20.08 -8.16
N LYS A 115 -3.62 -21.27 -8.60
CA LYS A 115 -2.57 -22.06 -7.96
C LYS A 115 -1.21 -21.75 -8.58
N LEU A 116 -0.20 -21.58 -7.73
CA LEU A 116 1.20 -21.37 -8.10
C LEU A 116 2.06 -22.47 -7.49
N THR A 117 3.14 -22.80 -8.19
CA THR A 117 4.17 -23.73 -7.70
C THR A 117 5.33 -22.97 -7.04
N LEU A 118 6.19 -23.67 -6.29
CA LEU A 118 7.40 -23.05 -5.73
C LEU A 118 8.28 -22.39 -6.81
N PRO A 119 8.55 -23.01 -7.98
CA PRO A 119 9.25 -22.35 -9.08
C PRO A 119 8.61 -21.05 -9.57
N ASP A 120 7.29 -20.90 -9.47
CA ASP A 120 6.61 -19.65 -9.84
C ASP A 120 6.88 -18.55 -8.81
N ILE A 121 6.89 -18.91 -7.53
CA ILE A 121 7.28 -18.01 -6.44
C ILE A 121 8.74 -17.57 -6.59
N GLU A 122 9.64 -18.52 -6.82
CA GLU A 122 11.06 -18.25 -7.05
C GLU A 122 11.25 -17.29 -8.23
N ARG A 123 10.58 -17.55 -9.37
CA ARG A 123 10.62 -16.67 -10.55
C ARG A 123 10.10 -15.26 -10.23
N HIS A 124 9.01 -15.14 -9.47
CA HIS A 124 8.48 -13.84 -9.07
C HIS A 124 9.47 -13.06 -8.21
N VAL A 125 10.14 -13.73 -7.27
CA VAL A 125 11.17 -13.11 -6.43
C VAL A 125 12.39 -12.70 -7.26
N SER A 126 12.85 -13.54 -8.18
CA SER A 126 13.92 -13.19 -9.12
C SER A 126 13.58 -11.96 -9.96
N ASN A 127 12.32 -11.80 -10.37
CA ASN A 127 11.83 -10.61 -11.08
C ASN A 127 11.81 -9.35 -10.19
N ILE A 128 11.52 -9.49 -8.90
CA ILE A 128 11.65 -8.37 -7.94
C ILE A 128 13.13 -7.97 -7.85
N LEU A 129 14.02 -8.93 -7.65
CA LEU A 129 15.46 -8.69 -7.48
C LEU A 129 16.09 -8.05 -8.73
N SER A 130 15.61 -8.40 -9.92
CA SER A 130 16.08 -7.77 -11.17
C SER A 130 15.58 -6.34 -11.37
N GLY A 131 14.68 -5.86 -10.50
CA GLY A 131 14.14 -4.51 -10.57
C GLY A 131 12.93 -4.36 -11.49
N LEU A 132 12.32 -5.46 -11.95
CA LEU A 132 11.19 -5.43 -12.90
C LEU A 132 10.02 -4.55 -12.41
N TYR A 133 9.83 -4.47 -11.10
CA TYR A 133 8.73 -3.72 -10.47
C TYR A 133 9.18 -2.39 -9.81
N SER A 134 10.47 -2.09 -9.86
CA SER A 134 11.08 -0.90 -9.25
C SER A 134 11.07 0.29 -10.19
N LEU A 135 10.95 1.49 -9.62
CA LEU A 135 11.13 2.72 -10.41
C LEU A 135 12.54 2.76 -10.98
N GLY A 136 12.65 2.76 -12.30
CA GLY A 136 13.92 2.83 -13.02
C GLY A 136 14.67 1.50 -13.18
N GLY A 137 14.02 0.35 -12.93
CA GLY A 137 14.64 -0.96 -13.20
C GLY A 137 15.83 -1.30 -12.29
N SER A 138 15.98 -0.60 -11.16
CA SER A 138 17.08 -0.82 -10.23
C SER A 138 16.88 -2.10 -9.42
N PRO A 139 17.96 -2.85 -9.10
CA PRO A 139 17.89 -4.01 -8.23
C PRO A 139 17.19 -3.68 -6.91
N ASP A 140 16.32 -4.60 -6.47
CA ASP A 140 15.47 -4.42 -5.30
C ASP A 140 15.56 -5.60 -4.34
N VAL A 141 14.87 -5.48 -3.20
CA VAL A 141 14.74 -6.52 -2.19
C VAL A 141 13.30 -7.04 -2.19
N ALA A 142 13.15 -8.36 -2.17
CA ALA A 142 11.86 -8.98 -1.94
C ALA A 142 11.60 -9.07 -0.44
N VAL A 143 10.49 -8.49 -0.01
CA VAL A 143 10.03 -8.48 1.39
C VAL A 143 8.86 -9.44 1.51
N ILE A 144 8.94 -10.39 2.44
CA ILE A 144 7.89 -11.36 2.73
C ILE A 144 7.27 -11.04 4.09
N GLU A 145 5.96 -10.82 4.12
CA GLU A 145 5.20 -10.47 5.32
C GLU A 145 3.99 -11.41 5.51
N THR A 146 3.49 -11.50 6.74
CA THR A 146 2.22 -12.17 7.03
C THR A 146 1.04 -11.43 6.39
N LEU A 147 -0.05 -12.16 6.14
CA LEU A 147 -1.31 -11.54 5.74
C LEU A 147 -1.89 -10.70 6.88
N ILE A 148 -2.56 -9.62 6.52
CA ILE A 148 -3.45 -8.90 7.43
C ILE A 148 -4.83 -9.54 7.27
N ASN A 149 -5.34 -10.15 8.33
CA ASN A 149 -6.71 -10.63 8.36
C ASN A 149 -7.61 -9.46 8.76
N PHE A 150 -8.58 -9.14 7.90
CA PHE A 150 -9.56 -8.10 8.16
C PHE A 150 -10.75 -8.67 8.92
N ASP A 151 -11.30 -7.86 9.81
CA ASP A 151 -12.57 -8.17 10.46
C ASP A 151 -13.68 -8.17 9.40
N GLU A 152 -14.54 -9.19 9.41
CA GLU A 152 -15.63 -9.37 8.44
C GLU A 152 -16.54 -8.14 8.37
N SER A 153 -16.72 -7.44 9.49
CA SER A 153 -17.52 -6.21 9.56
C SER A 153 -17.01 -5.07 8.67
N LEU A 154 -15.75 -5.09 8.24
CA LEU A 154 -15.16 -4.10 7.31
C LEU A 154 -15.27 -4.53 5.84
N MET A 155 -15.49 -5.81 5.56
CA MET A 155 -15.61 -6.33 4.18
C MET A 155 -16.95 -5.96 3.54
N ASP A 156 -18.02 -5.80 4.34
CA ASP A 156 -19.35 -5.38 3.89
C ASP A 156 -19.36 -4.00 3.20
N TYR A 157 -18.31 -3.20 3.42
CA TYR A 157 -18.19 -1.84 2.90
C TYR A 157 -17.34 -1.75 1.62
N THR A 158 -16.77 -2.85 1.14
CA THR A 158 -15.82 -2.86 0.03
C THR A 158 -16.14 -3.87 -1.04
N TYR A 159 -16.08 -3.46 -2.30
CA TYR A 159 -16.19 -4.37 -3.43
C TYR A 159 -14.80 -4.90 -3.80
N GLU A 160 -14.57 -6.20 -3.61
CA GLU A 160 -13.39 -6.96 -4.08
C GLU A 160 -12.01 -6.40 -3.64
N GLY A 161 -11.93 -5.68 -2.53
CA GLY A 161 -10.65 -5.11 -2.07
C GLY A 161 -10.66 -4.71 -0.60
N VAL A 162 -9.48 -4.55 -0.05
CA VAL A 162 -9.29 -4.24 1.37
C VAL A 162 -9.56 -2.76 1.63
N PRO A 163 -10.42 -2.41 2.61
CA PRO A 163 -10.60 -1.02 3.02
C PRO A 163 -9.33 -0.50 3.66
N ASP A 164 -8.87 0.68 3.26
CA ASP A 164 -7.71 1.31 3.87
C ASP A 164 -8.02 2.72 4.39
N ILE A 165 -7.48 3.03 5.57
CA ILE A 165 -7.62 4.35 6.18
C ILE A 165 -6.33 5.13 5.92
N ARG A 166 -6.43 6.19 5.13
CA ARG A 166 -5.35 7.15 4.93
C ARG A 166 -5.47 8.29 5.93
N VAL A 167 -4.45 8.40 6.79
CA VAL A 167 -4.29 9.54 7.70
C VAL A 167 -3.22 10.48 7.16
N ILE A 168 -3.52 11.77 7.07
CA ILE A 168 -2.57 12.82 6.72
C ILE A 168 -2.17 13.52 8.02
N VAL A 169 -0.87 13.46 8.33
CA VAL A 169 -0.28 14.10 9.50
C VAL A 169 0.53 15.31 9.07
N PHE A 170 0.33 16.44 9.73
CA PHE A 170 1.12 17.65 9.53
C PHE A 170 1.81 18.05 10.84
N LYS A 171 3.15 18.05 10.84
CA LYS A 171 3.98 18.38 12.02
C LYS A 171 3.57 17.64 13.31
N GLY A 172 3.22 16.35 13.19
CA GLY A 172 2.83 15.50 14.31
C GLY A 172 1.34 15.48 14.63
N TYR A 173 0.52 16.34 13.99
CA TYR A 173 -0.92 16.38 14.21
C TYR A 173 -1.69 15.75 13.05
N PRO A 174 -2.61 14.80 13.28
CA PRO A 174 -3.47 14.27 12.23
C PRO A 174 -4.48 15.35 11.81
N VAL A 175 -4.36 15.84 10.58
CA VAL A 175 -5.20 16.94 10.06
C VAL A 175 -6.40 16.43 9.25
N MET A 176 -6.31 15.20 8.75
CA MET A 176 -7.31 14.60 7.89
C MET A 176 -7.19 13.09 7.92
N ALA A 177 -8.32 12.41 7.93
CA ALA A 177 -8.40 10.98 7.69
C ALA A 177 -9.42 10.72 6.58
N MET A 178 -9.14 9.73 5.75
CA MET A 178 -10.09 9.29 4.75
C MET A 178 -10.06 7.77 4.64
N MET A 179 -11.23 7.18 4.57
CA MET A 179 -11.37 5.76 4.24
C MET A 179 -11.42 5.63 2.72
N ARG A 180 -10.65 4.71 2.17
CA ARG A 180 -10.65 4.33 0.76
C ARG A 180 -11.29 2.97 0.64
N LEU A 181 -12.38 2.93 -0.12
CA LEU A 181 -13.12 1.71 -0.41
C LEU A 181 -12.91 1.38 -1.88
N SER A 182 -12.53 0.14 -2.16
CA SER A 182 -12.51 -0.38 -3.52
C SER A 182 -13.96 -0.51 -4.02
N THR A 183 -14.16 -0.10 -5.27
CA THR A 183 -15.45 -0.19 -5.97
C THR A 183 -15.29 -1.03 -7.23
N ALA A 184 -16.40 -1.57 -7.75
CA ALA A 184 -16.42 -2.29 -9.04
C ALA A 184 -15.81 -1.46 -10.19
N ALA A 185 -16.00 -0.13 -10.18
CA ALA A 185 -15.42 0.78 -11.17
C ALA A 185 -13.88 0.94 -11.05
N SER A 186 -13.29 0.49 -9.94
CA SER A 186 -11.84 0.54 -9.68
C SER A 186 -11.14 -0.81 -9.80
N ASP A 187 -11.85 -1.85 -10.27
CA ASP A 187 -11.31 -3.20 -10.47
C ASP A 187 -10.68 -3.77 -9.18
N GLY A 188 -11.37 -3.57 -8.05
CA GLY A 188 -10.93 -4.00 -6.71
C GLY A 188 -9.81 -3.17 -6.07
N LYS A 189 -9.34 -2.06 -6.66
CA LYS A 189 -8.22 -1.26 -6.14
C LYS A 189 -8.68 0.00 -5.42
N ALA A 190 -8.31 0.16 -4.14
CA ALA A 190 -8.64 1.34 -3.31
C ALA A 190 -7.90 2.66 -3.70
N ASN A 191 -7.36 2.77 -4.91
CA ASN A 191 -6.65 3.96 -5.38
C ASN A 191 -7.64 4.99 -5.96
N LEU A 192 -7.76 6.17 -5.33
CA LEU A 192 -8.67 7.24 -5.77
C LEU A 192 -8.44 7.70 -7.22
N HIS A 193 -7.19 7.64 -7.70
CA HIS A 193 -6.85 7.99 -9.08
C HIS A 193 -7.27 6.92 -10.11
N GLN A 194 -7.73 5.76 -9.62
CA GLN A 194 -8.24 4.62 -10.40
C GLN A 194 -9.76 4.42 -10.19
N GLY A 195 -10.47 5.42 -9.64
CA GLY A 195 -11.94 5.36 -9.51
C GLY A 195 -12.47 4.87 -8.16
N ALA A 196 -11.60 4.64 -7.17
CA ALA A 196 -12.03 4.31 -5.81
C ALA A 196 -12.76 5.48 -5.14
N VAL A 197 -13.74 5.18 -4.28
CA VAL A 197 -14.50 6.19 -3.53
C VAL A 197 -13.78 6.48 -2.22
N GLY A 198 -13.62 7.77 -1.92
CA GLY A 198 -12.98 8.26 -0.70
C GLY A 198 -13.95 9.07 0.16
N GLY A 199 -14.23 8.61 1.37
CA GLY A 199 -14.94 9.39 2.38
C GLY A 199 -13.95 10.24 3.17
N LEU A 200 -14.04 11.57 3.07
CA LEU A 200 -13.16 12.52 3.76
C LEU A 200 -13.80 13.01 5.06
N LYS A 201 -13.10 12.87 6.19
CA LYS A 201 -13.46 13.54 7.45
C LYS A 201 -12.27 14.36 7.98
N HIS A 202 -12.55 15.60 8.40
CA HIS A 202 -11.57 16.43 9.10
C HIS A 202 -11.35 15.88 10.51
N CYS A 203 -10.09 15.72 10.93
CA CYS A 203 -9.73 14.98 12.14
C CYS A 203 -10.11 15.68 13.46
N ASP A 204 -10.57 16.94 13.46
CA ASP A 204 -11.06 17.64 14.66
C ASP A 204 -12.18 16.88 15.40
N ARG A 205 -12.87 15.95 14.74
CA ARG A 205 -13.92 15.10 15.35
C ARG A 205 -13.55 13.62 15.54
N CYS A 206 -12.34 13.19 15.19
CA CYS A 206 -11.95 11.77 15.36
C CYS A 206 -11.74 11.34 16.82
N CYS A 207 -11.64 12.27 17.78
CA CYS A 207 -11.61 11.94 19.21
C CYS A 207 -13.00 11.78 19.86
N ALA A 208 -14.10 11.96 19.12
CA ALA A 208 -15.45 11.75 19.65
C ALA A 208 -16.02 10.40 19.19
N ALA A 209 -15.43 9.30 19.66
CA ALA A 209 -16.19 8.08 19.87
C ALA A 209 -17.15 8.32 21.06
N ARG A 210 -18.22 9.09 20.83
CA ARG A 210 -19.37 9.04 21.73
C ARG A 210 -20.11 7.75 21.43
N ARG A 211 -20.01 6.80 22.37
CA ARG A 211 -21.05 5.80 22.60
C ARG A 211 -22.40 6.51 22.64
N SER A 212 -23.33 6.01 21.84
CA SER A 212 -24.75 6.12 22.15
C SER A 212 -25.39 4.83 21.67
N VAL A 213 -26.01 4.19 22.66
CA VAL A 213 -27.01 3.12 22.61
C VAL A 213 -27.95 3.28 21.43
#